data_AF-A0A0K8WFL9-F1
#
_entry.id   AF-A0A0K8WFL9-F1
#
_cell.length_a   1.000
_cell.length_b   1.000
_cell.length_c   1.000
_cell.angle_alpha   90.00
_cell.angle_beta   90.00
_cell.angle_gamma   90.00
#
_symmetry.space_group_name_H-M   'P 1'
#
loop_
_entity.id
_entity.type
_entity.pdbx_description
1 polymer ?
#
loop_
_entity_poly.entity_id
_entity_poly.type
_entity_poly.pdbx_seq_one_letter_code
_entity_poly.pdbx_strand_id
1 'polypeptide(L)'
;ALNDAKMDKNQIHDIVLVGGSTRIPKVQSLLQSFFCGKSLNLSINPDEAVAYGAAVQAAILSGDKSSEIQDVLLVDVAPLSLGIETAGGVMAKIIERNCRIPCKQTQTFSTYSDNQSGV
;
A
#
# COMPACT_ATOMS: atom_id res chain seq x y z
N ALA A 1 0.38 -8.12 -4.26
CA ALA A 1 0.50 -8.09 -2.79
C ALA A 1 1.43 -9.20 -2.28
N LEU A 2 1.00 -10.46 -2.09
CA LEU A 2 1.88 -11.53 -1.56
C LEU A 2 3.17 -11.72 -2.37
N ASN A 3 3.05 -11.79 -3.70
CA ASN A 3 4.20 -11.89 -4.59
C ASN A 3 5.13 -10.66 -4.50
N ASP A 4 4.58 -9.45 -4.43
CA ASP A 4 5.36 -8.22 -4.32
C ASP A 4 6.10 -8.14 -2.97
N ALA A 5 5.47 -8.63 -1.90
CA ALA A 5 6.05 -8.75 -0.57
C ALA A 5 7.04 -9.93 -0.45
N LYS A 6 7.13 -10.80 -1.46
CA LYS A 6 7.91 -12.04 -1.45
C LYS A 6 7.58 -12.94 -0.25
N MET A 7 6.29 -13.03 0.09
CA MET A 7 5.79 -13.82 1.20
C MET A 7 4.86 -14.93 0.74
N ASP A 8 5.03 -16.11 1.34
CA ASP A 8 4.06 -17.19 1.23
C ASP A 8 2.83 -16.91 2.11
N LYS A 9 1.68 -17.44 1.70
CA LYS A 9 0.40 -17.30 2.42
C LYS A 9 0.47 -17.76 3.89
N ASN A 10 1.33 -18.73 4.20
CA ASN A 10 1.47 -19.27 5.55
C ASN A 10 2.24 -18.33 6.48
N GLN A 11 2.97 -17.35 5.94
CA GLN A 11 3.71 -16.35 6.71
C GLN A 11 2.83 -15.18 7.17
N ILE A 12 1.56 -15.14 6.75
CA ILE A 12 0.60 -14.13 7.22
C ILE A 12 0.16 -14.49 8.63
N HIS A 13 0.35 -13.59 9.58
CA HIS A 13 0.04 -13.80 10.99
C HIS A 13 -1.43 -13.55 11.34
N ASP A 14 -2.03 -12.51 10.75
CA ASP A 14 -3.41 -12.11 10.99
C ASP A 14 -4.09 -11.66 9.70
N ILE A 15 -5.41 -11.85 9.64
CA ILE A 15 -6.25 -11.41 8.52
C ILE A 15 -7.33 -10.49 9.10
N VAL A 16 -7.15 -9.18 8.95
CA VAL A 16 -8.10 -8.17 9.44
C VAL A 16 -9.08 -7.81 8.32
N LEU A 17 -10.38 -7.84 8.62
CA LEU A 17 -11.44 -7.49 7.66
C LEU A 17 -11.87 -6.03 7.84
N VAL A 18 -11.94 -5.28 6.73
CA VAL A 18 -12.34 -3.87 6.71
C VAL A 18 -13.33 -3.62 5.56
N GLY A 19 -14.37 -2.83 5.82
CA GLY A 19 -15.45 -2.51 4.90
C GLY A 19 -16.65 -3.45 5.00
N GLY A 20 -17.88 -2.91 4.95
CA GLY A 20 -19.12 -3.65 5.20
C GLY A 20 -19.36 -4.88 4.30
N SER A 21 -18.83 -4.89 3.07
CA SER A 21 -18.92 -6.06 2.17
C SER A 21 -18.18 -7.30 2.71
N THR A 22 -17.24 -7.13 3.64
CA THR A 22 -16.57 -8.24 4.32
C THR A 22 -17.48 -9.03 5.26
N ARG A 23 -18.68 -8.53 5.56
CA ARG A 23 -19.72 -9.25 6.33
C ARG A 23 -20.38 -10.37 5.50
N ILE A 24 -20.22 -10.37 4.19
CA ILE A 24 -20.80 -11.38 3.30
C ILE A 24 -20.12 -12.74 3.59
N PRO A 25 -20.88 -13.79 3.99
CA PRO A 25 -20.30 -15.08 4.38
C PRO A 25 -19.45 -15.72 3.28
N LYS A 26 -19.82 -15.51 2.01
CA LYS A 26 -19.07 -16.04 0.88
C LYS A 26 -17.68 -15.39 0.75
N VAL A 27 -17.54 -14.09 1.02
CA VAL A 27 -16.25 -13.38 1.00
C VAL A 27 -15.32 -13.96 2.09
N GLN A 28 -15.86 -14.16 3.29
CA GLN A 28 -15.11 -14.74 4.41
C GLN A 28 -14.67 -16.18 4.11
N SER A 29 -15.56 -17.01 3.59
CA SER A 29 -15.27 -18.40 3.21
C SER A 29 -14.17 -18.47 2.12
N LEU A 30 -14.22 -17.59 1.13
CA LEU A 30 -13.18 -17.52 0.09
C LEU A 30 -11.81 -17.13 0.67
N LEU A 31 -11.77 -16.14 1.56
CA LEU A 31 -10.54 -15.71 2.24
C LEU A 31 -9.97 -16.82 3.13
N GLN A 32 -10.79 -17.46 3.96
CA GLN A 32 -10.36 -18.59 4.79
C GLN A 32 -9.79 -19.72 3.93
N SER A 33 -10.47 -20.08 2.84
CA SER A 33 -10.01 -21.12 1.91
C SER A 33 -8.67 -20.75 1.27
N PHE A 34 -8.50 -19.48 0.87
CA PHE A 34 -7.27 -18.98 0.28
C PHE A 34 -6.08 -19.05 1.26
N PHE A 35 -6.32 -18.72 2.54
CA PHE A 35 -5.33 -18.77 3.62
C PHE A 35 -5.36 -20.09 4.41
N CYS A 36 -5.66 -21.23 3.76
CA CYS A 36 -5.57 -22.58 4.33
C CYS A 36 -6.37 -22.79 5.63
N GLY A 37 -7.56 -22.22 5.72
CA GLY A 37 -8.45 -22.32 6.88
C GLY A 37 -8.09 -21.39 8.03
N LYS A 38 -7.15 -20.46 7.86
CA LYS A 38 -6.77 -19.49 8.89
C LYS A 38 -7.97 -18.68 9.38
N SER A 39 -8.06 -18.49 10.70
CA SER A 39 -9.11 -17.70 11.33
C SER A 39 -9.02 -16.23 10.92
N LEU A 40 -10.17 -15.64 10.58
CA LEU A 40 -10.28 -14.21 10.29
C LEU A 40 -10.40 -13.44 11.59
N ASN A 41 -9.76 -12.28 11.68
CA ASN A 41 -9.87 -11.38 12.81
C ASN A 41 -11.14 -10.53 12.65
N LEU A 42 -12.07 -10.72 13.58
CA LEU A 42 -13.36 -10.03 13.66
C LEU A 42 -13.47 -9.14 14.91
N SER A 43 -12.34 -8.85 15.60
CA SER A 43 -12.36 -8.06 16.83
C SER A 43 -12.57 -6.56 16.59
N ILE A 44 -12.42 -6.11 15.35
CA ILE A 44 -12.56 -4.71 14.94
C ILE A 44 -13.84 -4.55 14.11
N ASN A 45 -14.60 -3.49 14.37
CA ASN A 45 -15.75 -3.16 13.54
C ASN A 45 -15.28 -2.77 12.12
N PRO A 46 -15.67 -3.52 11.07
CA PRO A 46 -15.16 -3.29 9.72
C PRO A 46 -15.62 -1.95 9.13
N ASP A 47 -16.71 -1.35 9.65
CA ASP A 47 -17.26 -0.09 9.16
C ASP A 47 -16.57 1.14 9.78
N GLU A 48 -15.88 0.96 10.92
CA GLU A 48 -15.27 2.05 11.69
C GLU A 48 -13.74 1.98 11.71
N ALA A 49 -13.14 0.83 11.38
CA ALA A 49 -11.70 0.59 11.48
C ALA A 49 -10.85 1.67 10.80
N VAL A 50 -11.27 2.12 9.60
CA VAL A 50 -10.56 3.15 8.83
C VAL A 50 -10.65 4.50 9.53
N ALA A 51 -11.83 4.90 9.98
CA ALA A 51 -12.04 6.17 10.67
C ALA A 51 -11.27 6.21 12.00
N TYR A 52 -11.24 5.10 12.73
CA TYR A 52 -10.48 4.96 13.96
C TYR A 52 -8.98 5.14 13.73
N GLY A 53 -8.40 4.44 12.75
CA GLY A 53 -6.98 4.60 12.39
C GLY A 53 -6.63 6.01 11.93
N ALA A 54 -7.52 6.65 11.17
CA ALA A 54 -7.35 8.04 10.75
C ALA A 54 -7.36 9.02 11.94
N ALA A 55 -8.23 8.81 12.93
CA ALA A 55 -8.28 9.63 14.14
C ALA A 55 -7.00 9.48 14.97
N VAL A 56 -6.46 8.27 15.10
CA VAL A 56 -5.15 8.04 15.75
C VAL A 56 -4.04 8.77 15.02
N GLN A 57 -3.98 8.68 13.69
CA GLN A 57 -2.98 9.41 12.91
C GLN A 57 -3.14 10.94 13.04
N ALA A 58 -4.37 11.45 13.12
CA ALA A 58 -4.65 12.86 13.34
C ALA A 58 -4.18 13.35 14.72
N ALA A 59 -4.36 12.53 15.77
CA ALA A 59 -3.87 12.83 17.11
C ALA A 59 -2.34 12.90 17.14
N ILE A 60 -1.65 11.96 16.49
CA ILE A 60 -0.18 11.95 16.33
C ILE A 60 0.29 13.25 15.66
N LEU A 61 -0.33 13.62 14.53
CA LEU A 61 0.02 14.85 13.80
C LEU A 61 -0.30 16.14 14.58
N SER A 62 -1.28 16.08 15.48
CA SER A 62 -1.67 17.21 16.35
C SER A 62 -0.74 17.36 17.57
N GLY A 63 0.21 16.45 17.76
CA GLY A 63 1.20 16.51 18.85
C GLY A 63 0.66 16.02 20.20
N ASP A 64 -0.36 15.16 20.20
CA ASP A 64 -0.83 14.47 21.40
C ASP A 64 0.32 13.63 22.00
N LYS A 65 0.49 13.71 23.32
CA LYS A 65 1.61 13.11 24.07
C LYS A 65 1.21 11.87 24.87
N SER A 66 0.01 11.35 24.65
CA SER A 66 -0.46 10.12 25.30
C SER A 66 0.55 8.98 25.07
N SER A 67 0.88 8.22 26.12
CA SER A 67 1.91 7.18 26.09
C SER A 67 1.66 6.09 25.04
N GLU A 68 0.40 5.92 24.65
CA GLU A 68 -0.09 4.91 23.73
C GLU A 68 0.27 5.21 22.27
N ILE A 69 0.62 6.46 21.94
CA ILE A 69 0.83 6.92 20.55
C ILE A 69 2.21 7.54 20.29
N GLN A 70 3.05 7.72 21.32
CA GLN A 70 4.34 8.42 21.18
C GLN A 70 5.32 7.74 20.21
N ASP A 71 5.32 6.41 20.13
CA ASP A 71 6.31 5.64 19.36
C ASP A 71 5.76 5.08 18.04
N VAL A 72 4.67 5.65 17.51
CA VAL A 72 4.08 5.20 16.25
C VAL A 72 4.86 5.74 15.06
N LEU A 73 5.57 4.85 14.36
CA LEU A 73 6.20 5.13 13.07
C LEU A 73 5.37 4.52 11.94
N LEU A 74 4.86 5.39 11.06
CA LEU A 74 4.16 4.96 9.84
C LEU A 74 5.09 5.05 8.63
N VAL A 75 5.28 3.92 7.96
CA VAL A 75 6.01 3.83 6.69
C VAL A 75 5.05 3.30 5.63
N ASP A 76 4.70 4.16 4.68
CA ASP A 76 3.78 3.83 3.59
C ASP A 76 4.53 3.72 2.25
N VAL A 77 3.84 3.31 1.18
CA VAL A 77 4.42 3.07 -0.15
C VAL A 77 3.57 3.61 -1.30
N ALA A 78 4.20 3.90 -2.45
CA ALA A 78 3.48 4.28 -3.67
C ALA A 78 2.75 3.06 -4.28
N PRO A 79 1.44 3.13 -4.59
CA PRO A 79 0.68 1.94 -5.04
C PRO A 79 0.94 1.55 -6.50
N LEU A 80 1.37 2.50 -7.34
CA LEU A 80 1.64 2.31 -8.77
C LEU A 80 3.02 2.84 -9.12
N SER A 81 3.64 2.25 -10.15
CA SER A 81 4.89 2.79 -10.68
C SER A 81 4.59 4.09 -11.41
N LEU A 82 5.35 5.14 -11.10
CA LEU A 82 5.29 6.44 -11.75
C LEU A 82 6.44 6.53 -12.74
N GLY A 83 6.17 7.03 -13.93
CA GLY A 83 7.13 7.07 -15.02
C GLY A 83 6.70 8.00 -16.13
N ILE A 84 7.54 8.09 -17.16
CA ILE A 84 7.28 8.89 -18.35
C ILE A 84 7.24 7.99 -19.58
N GLU A 85 6.61 8.48 -20.64
CA GLU A 85 6.70 7.86 -21.94
C GLU A 85 8.08 8.13 -22.56
N THR A 86 8.65 7.13 -23.24
CA THR A 86 9.88 7.23 -24.01
C THR A 86 9.62 6.88 -25.47
N ALA A 87 10.60 7.13 -26.35
CA ALA A 87 10.48 6.86 -27.78
C ALA A 87 9.99 5.41 -28.04
N GLY A 88 9.02 5.29 -28.96
CA GLY A 88 8.35 4.03 -29.24
C GLY A 88 7.14 3.72 -28.33
N GLY A 89 6.67 4.69 -27.54
CA GLY A 89 5.47 4.54 -26.70
C GLY A 89 5.69 3.65 -25.48
N VAL A 90 6.95 3.45 -25.08
CA VAL A 90 7.32 2.59 -23.96
C VAL A 90 7.37 3.42 -22.68
N MET A 91 6.73 2.93 -21.61
CA MET A 91 6.79 3.58 -20.31
C MET A 91 8.11 3.28 -19.59
N ALA A 92 8.93 4.30 -19.37
CA ALA A 92 10.08 4.24 -18.46
C ALA A 92 9.64 4.59 -17.05
N LYS A 93 9.70 3.61 -16.15
CA LYS A 93 9.34 3.77 -14.74
C LYS A 93 10.48 4.47 -14.00
N ILE A 94 10.15 5.53 -13.27
CA ILE A 94 11.09 6.32 -12.47
C ILE A 94 10.93 5.95 -10.99
N ILE A 95 9.71 5.95 -10.46
CA ILE A 95 9.42 5.46 -9.10
C ILE A 95 8.66 4.15 -9.25
N GLU A 96 9.17 3.07 -8.68
CA GLU A 96 8.49 1.78 -8.75
C GLU A 96 7.33 1.69 -7.75
N ARG A 97 6.29 0.93 -8.10
CA ARG A 97 5.24 0.55 -7.15
C ARG A 97 5.87 -0.12 -5.93
N ASN A 98 5.27 0.09 -4.78
CA ASN A 98 5.76 -0.31 -3.46
C ASN A 98 7.05 0.39 -3.00
N CYS A 99 7.51 1.47 -3.68
CA CYS A 99 8.58 2.32 -3.15
C CYS A 99 8.10 3.07 -1.89
N ARG A 100 8.90 3.07 -0.82
CA ARG A 100 8.58 3.75 0.44
C ARG A 100 8.45 5.25 0.25
N ILE A 101 7.46 5.88 0.88
CA ILE A 101 7.30 7.32 0.86
C ILE A 101 7.73 7.94 2.20
N PRO A 102 8.34 9.14 2.19
CA PRO A 102 8.70 9.94 1.01
C PRO A 102 9.89 9.38 0.21
N CYS A 103 9.84 9.46 -1.12
CA CYS A 103 10.96 9.10 -2.00
C CYS A 103 11.21 10.16 -3.08
N LYS A 104 12.46 10.19 -3.58
CA LYS A 104 12.89 10.99 -4.72
C LYS A 104 13.80 10.14 -5.59
N GLN A 105 13.53 10.09 -6.88
CA GLN A 105 14.37 9.41 -7.87
C GLN A 105 14.67 10.35 -9.03
N THR A 106 15.84 10.22 -9.64
CA THR A 106 16.26 11.02 -10.80
C THR A 106 16.86 10.11 -11.85
N GLN A 107 16.44 10.30 -13.10
CA GLN A 107 16.93 9.56 -14.25
C GLN A 107 17.14 10.55 -15.40
N THR A 108 18.29 10.45 -16.07
CA THR A 108 18.66 11.30 -17.20
C THR A 108 18.21 10.66 -18.52
N PHE A 109 17.64 11.47 -19.41
CA PHE A 109 17.19 11.06 -20.74
C PHE A 109 17.91 11.91 -21.81
N SER A 110 17.95 11.42 -23.04
CA SER A 110 18.50 12.13 -24.20
C SER A 110 17.46 12.22 -25.32
N THR A 111 17.70 13.12 -26.28
CA THR A 111 16.92 13.19 -27.52
C THR A 111 17.01 11.89 -28.30
N TYR A 112 15.95 11.58 -29.06
CA TYR A 112 15.86 10.36 -29.85
C TYR A 112 16.40 10.54 -31.28
N SER A 113 16.31 11.76 -31.83
CA SER A 113 16.72 12.08 -33.20
C SER A 113 17.67 13.28 -33.26
N ASP A 114 18.47 13.35 -34.32
CA ASP A 114 19.37 14.47 -34.60
C ASP A 114 18.58 15.79 -34.77
N ASN A 115 19.10 16.87 -34.16
CA ASN A 115 18.50 18.21 -34.19
C ASN A 115 17.06 18.27 -33.63
N GLN A 116 16.67 17.36 -32.72
CA GLN A 116 15.37 17.41 -32.04
C GLN A 116 15.30 18.65 -31.13
N SER A 117 14.27 19.47 -31.34
CA SER A 117 14.10 20.77 -30.68
C SER A 117 13.88 20.72 -29.16
N GLY A 118 13.60 19.54 -28.60
CA GLY A 118 13.35 19.35 -27.18
C GLY A 118 13.23 17.87 -26.81
N VAL A 119 13.35 17.58 -25.52
CA VAL A 119 13.08 16.27 -24.90
C VAL A 119 11.64 16.29 -24.38
#